data_AF-A0A4Q0PGN1-F1
#
_entry.id   AF-A0A4Q0PGN1-F1
#
_cell.length_a   1.000
_cell.length_b   1.000
_cell.length_c   1.000
_cell.angle_alpha   90.00
_cell.angle_beta   90.00
_cell.angle_gamma   90.00
#
_symmetry.space_group_name_H-M   'P 1'
#
loop_
_entity.id
_entity.type
_entity.pdbx_description
1 polymer ?
#
loop_
_entity_poly.entity_id
_entity_poly.type
_entity_poly.pdbx_seq_one_letter_code
_entity_poly.pdbx_strand_id
1 'polypeptide(L)'
;MTGTEIAAIATGIGAIVAALGVPKIAEAIGKYRASRDAKIVELSKKLVETQQKLNELEIKLSLILPIIAKKNASDPDIMHLLSSVIDVSDINTTPAPNNGRK
;
A
#
# COMPACT_ATOMS: atom_id res chain seq x y z
N MET A 1 -26.95 12.10 24.15
CA MET A 1 -27.47 13.26 23.40
C MET A 1 -28.84 13.61 23.94
N THR A 2 -29.05 14.88 24.30
CA THR A 2 -30.33 15.40 24.79
C THR A 2 -31.16 15.95 23.62
N GLY A 3 -32.49 16.05 23.78
CA GLY A 3 -33.37 16.55 22.71
C GLY A 3 -33.03 17.98 22.24
N THR A 4 -32.42 18.77 23.11
CA THR A 4 -31.98 20.15 22.83
C THR A 4 -30.79 20.20 21.87
N GLU A 5 -29.86 19.24 21.97
CA GLU A 5 -28.70 19.13 21.06
C GLU A 5 -29.14 18.74 19.64
N ILE A 6 -30.12 17.84 19.54
CA ILE A 6 -30.68 17.41 18.26
C ILE A 6 -31.40 18.57 17.56
N ALA A 7 -32.18 19.36 18.31
CA ALA A 7 -32.87 20.53 17.78
C ALA A 7 -31.90 21.58 17.25
N ALA A 8 -30.81 21.88 17.98
CA ALA A 8 -29.79 22.83 17.56
C ALA A 8 -29.10 22.39 16.25
N ILE A 9 -28.78 21.09 16.12
CA ILE A 9 -28.20 20.52 14.89
C ILE A 9 -29.19 20.65 13.73
N ALA A 10 -30.46 20.30 13.94
CA ALA A 10 -31.48 20.37 12.89
C ALA A 10 -31.73 21.81 12.41
N THR A 11 -31.79 22.78 13.32
CA THR A 11 -31.93 24.21 12.96
C THR A 11 -30.70 24.72 12.20
N GLY A 12 -29.49 24.33 12.63
CA GLY A 12 -28.26 24.67 11.92
C GLY A 12 -28.22 24.12 10.49
N ILE A 13 -28.60 22.85 10.31
CA ILE A 13 -28.69 22.23 8.98
C ILE A 13 -29.77 22.91 8.12
N GLY A 14 -30.93 23.21 8.71
CA GLY A 14 -32.03 23.91 8.02
C GLY A 14 -31.62 25.30 7.51
N ALA A 15 -30.89 26.07 8.31
CA ALA A 15 -30.37 27.39 7.92
C ALA A 15 -29.37 27.30 6.76
N ILE A 16 -28.50 26.29 6.77
CA ILE A 16 -27.53 26.04 5.68
C ILE A 16 -28.26 25.67 4.38
N VAL A 17 -29.29 24.81 4.46
CA VAL A 17 -30.11 24.43 3.30
C VAL A 17 -30.88 25.61 2.73
N ALA A 18 -31.44 26.47 3.59
CA ALA A 18 -32.14 27.68 3.16
C ALA A 18 -31.21 28.71 2.50
N ALA A 19 -29.97 28.86 3.00
CA ALA A 19 -29.00 29.83 2.49
C ALA A 19 -28.36 29.41 1.15
N LEU A 20 -28.05 28.11 0.98
CA LEU A 20 -27.36 27.60 -0.20
C LEU A 20 -28.31 27.03 -1.26
N GLY A 21 -29.48 26.55 -0.84
CA GLY A 21 -30.43 25.83 -1.69
C GLY A 21 -30.00 24.38 -1.95
N VAL A 22 -30.99 23.48 -2.00
CA VAL A 22 -30.81 22.04 -2.25
C VAL A 22 -29.96 21.74 -3.51
N PRO A 23 -30.12 22.45 -4.65
CA PRO A 23 -29.34 22.17 -5.85
C PRO A 23 -27.83 22.40 -5.70
N LYS A 24 -27.40 23.48 -5.03
CA LYS A 24 -25.97 23.77 -4.83
C LYS A 24 -25.32 22.79 -3.85
N ILE A 25 -26.08 22.34 -2.85
CA ILE A 25 -25.63 21.30 -1.92
C ILE A 25 -25.45 19.97 -2.66
N ALA A 26 -26.40 19.60 -3.52
CA ALA A 26 -26.28 18.40 -4.36
C ALA A 26 -25.08 18.47 -5.31
N GLU A 27 -24.82 19.63 -5.93
CA GLU A 27 -23.66 19.84 -6.79
C GLU A 27 -22.34 19.71 -6.01
N ALA A 28 -22.25 20.29 -4.82
CA ALA A 28 -21.07 20.18 -3.96
C ALA A 28 -20.80 18.73 -3.53
N ILE A 29 -21.84 17.99 -3.16
CA ILE A 29 -21.74 16.55 -2.83
C ILE A 29 -21.31 15.76 -4.07
N GLY A 30 -21.86 16.07 -5.24
CA GLY A 30 -21.47 15.44 -6.51
C GLY A 30 -19.99 15.63 -6.84
N LYS A 31 -19.48 16.87 -6.73
CA LYS A 31 -18.05 17.19 -6.94
C LYS A 31 -17.15 16.48 -5.92
N TYR A 32 -17.57 16.43 -4.65
CA TYR A 32 -16.82 15.71 -3.61
C TYR A 32 -16.74 14.21 -3.91
N ARG A 33 -17.85 13.57 -4.30
CA ARG A 33 -17.87 12.16 -4.67
C ARG A 33 -16.97 11.88 -5.87
N ALA A 34 -17.07 12.68 -6.93
CA ALA A 34 -16.23 12.53 -8.12
C ALA A 34 -14.73 12.68 -7.80
N SER A 35 -14.36 13.66 -6.97
CA SER A 35 -12.98 13.86 -6.52
C SER A 35 -12.48 12.70 -5.66
N ARG A 36 -13.32 12.19 -4.75
CA ARG A 36 -13.00 11.01 -3.93
C ARG A 36 -12.78 9.78 -4.80
N ASP A 37 -13.67 9.51 -5.75
CA ASP A 37 -13.59 8.34 -6.61
C ASP A 37 -12.35 8.40 -7.52
N ALA A 38 -12.02 9.59 -8.05
CA ALA A 38 -10.77 9.81 -8.78
C ALA A 38 -9.53 9.50 -7.91
N LYS A 39 -9.54 9.97 -6.65
CA LYS A 39 -8.44 9.72 -5.71
C LYS A 39 -8.33 8.23 -5.33
N ILE A 40 -9.44 7.52 -5.21
CA ILE A 40 -9.45 6.07 -4.97
C ILE A 40 -8.82 5.34 -6.16
N VAL A 41 -9.17 5.71 -7.39
CA VAL A 41 -8.59 5.12 -8.61
C VAL A 41 -7.09 5.40 -8.68
N GLU A 42 -6.67 6.63 -8.40
CA GLU A 42 -5.25 6.99 -8.38
C GLU A 42 -4.45 6.19 -7.33
N LEU A 43 -4.98 6.09 -6.11
CA LEU A 43 -4.35 5.31 -5.04
C LEU A 43 -4.30 3.82 -5.36
N SER A 44 -5.36 3.28 -5.96
CA SER A 44 -5.41 1.88 -6.41
C SER A 44 -4.34 1.62 -7.47
N LYS A 45 -4.15 2.54 -8.42
CA LYS A 45 -3.09 2.43 -9.43
C LYS A 45 -1.70 2.45 -8.80
N LYS A 46 -1.44 3.38 -7.89
CA LYS A 46 -0.16 3.46 -7.16
C LYS A 46 0.12 2.20 -6.33
N LEU A 47 -0.91 1.61 -5.74
CA LEU A 47 -0.80 0.34 -5.01
C LEU A 47 -0.34 -0.78 -5.94
N VAL A 48 -0.98 -0.93 -7.10
CA VAL A 48 -0.62 -1.95 -8.10
C VAL A 48 0.81 -1.74 -8.62
N GLU A 49 1.19 -0.51 -8.95
CA GLU A 49 2.55 -0.19 -9.39
C GLU A 49 3.60 -0.48 -8.31
N THR A 50 3.29 -0.18 -7.04
CA THR A 50 4.18 -0.47 -5.91
C THR A 50 4.32 -1.97 -5.69
N GLN A 51 3.22 -2.72 -5.77
CA GLN A 51 3.22 -4.17 -5.66
C GLN A 51 4.05 -4.82 -6.78
N GLN A 52 3.93 -4.32 -8.02
CA GLN A 52 4.73 -4.80 -9.14
C GLN A 52 6.23 -4.54 -8.92
N LYS A 53 6.61 -3.33 -8.47
CA LYS A 53 8.01 -2.99 -8.16
C LYS A 53 8.56 -3.85 -7.03
N LEU A 54 7.77 -4.13 -6.00
CA LEU A 54 8.16 -4.98 -4.88
C LEU A 54 8.39 -6.43 -5.35
N ASN A 55 7.49 -6.97 -6.17
CA ASN A 55 7.64 -8.31 -6.75
C ASN A 55 8.87 -8.40 -7.68
N GLU A 56 9.14 -7.37 -8.49
CA GLU A 56 10.35 -7.33 -9.32
C GLU A 56 11.63 -7.31 -8.48
N LEU A 57 11.61 -6.55 -7.37
CA LEU A 57 12.72 -6.50 -6.43
C LEU A 57 12.95 -7.84 -5.73
N GLU A 58 11.88 -8.50 -5.30
CA GLU A 58 11.90 -9.84 -4.70
C GLU A 58 12.52 -10.87 -5.65
N ILE A 59 12.12 -10.87 -6.92
CA ILE A 59 12.72 -11.72 -7.96
C ILE A 59 14.22 -11.42 -8.12
N LYS A 60 14.63 -10.15 -8.22
CA LYS A 60 16.05 -9.79 -8.35
C LYS A 60 16.86 -10.24 -7.12
N LEU A 61 16.32 -10.05 -5.92
CA LEU A 61 16.98 -10.45 -4.68
C LEU A 61 17.10 -11.96 -4.56
N SER A 62 16.06 -12.74 -4.90
CA SER A 62 16.11 -14.20 -4.90
C SER A 62 17.20 -14.77 -5.82
N LEU A 63 17.53 -14.06 -6.91
CA LEU A 63 18.61 -14.44 -7.83
C LEU A 63 19.99 -14.01 -7.32
N ILE A 64 20.11 -12.83 -6.73
CA ILE A 64 21.39 -12.23 -6.34
C ILE A 64 21.87 -12.77 -4.98
N LEU A 65 20.99 -12.93 -3.99
CA LEU A 65 21.35 -13.35 -2.63
C LEU A 65 22.12 -14.68 -2.60
N PRO A 66 21.74 -15.74 -3.35
CA PRO A 66 22.52 -16.98 -3.41
C PRO A 66 23.91 -16.80 -4.02
N ILE A 67 24.06 -15.89 -5.00
CA ILE A 67 25.35 -15.61 -5.63
C ILE A 67 26.28 -14.91 -4.63
N ILE A 68 25.77 -13.93 -3.88
CA ILE A 68 26.52 -13.23 -2.84
C ILE A 68 26.90 -14.20 -1.71
N ALA A 69 25.97 -15.05 -1.27
CA ALA A 69 26.22 -16.06 -0.25
C ALA A 69 27.33 -17.02 -0.68
N LYS A 70 27.31 -17.50 -1.92
CA LYS A 70 28.34 -18.41 -2.45
C LYS A 70 29.71 -17.73 -2.57
N LYS A 71 29.75 -16.47 -3.00
CA LYS A 71 31.01 -15.71 -3.18
C LYS A 71 31.66 -15.33 -1.86
N ASN A 72 30.87 -15.10 -0.82
CA ASN A 72 31.31 -14.63 0.49
C ASN A 72 31.13 -15.69 1.58
N ALA A 73 31.10 -16.97 1.22
CA ALA A 73 30.87 -18.08 2.16
C ALA A 73 31.89 -18.14 3.31
N SER A 74 33.07 -17.53 3.12
CA SER A 74 34.14 -17.44 4.11
C SER A 74 34.13 -16.15 4.93
N ASP A 75 33.20 -15.21 4.64
CA ASP A 75 33.07 -13.93 5.34
C ASP A 75 31.86 -13.96 6.29
N PRO A 76 32.08 -14.09 7.61
CA PRO A 76 31.01 -14.24 8.58
C PRO A 76 30.14 -12.98 8.73
N ASP A 77 30.68 -11.78 8.50
CA ASP A 77 29.93 -10.53 8.64
C ASP A 77 28.93 -10.38 7.50
N ILE A 78 29.35 -10.72 6.27
CA ILE A 78 28.47 -10.71 5.10
C ILE A 78 27.37 -11.77 5.21
N MET A 79 27.69 -12.94 5.76
CA MET A 79 26.69 -14.00 5.98
C MET A 79 25.65 -13.63 7.05
N HIS A 80 26.05 -12.90 8.10
CA HIS A 80 25.13 -12.36 9.10
C HIS A 80 24.17 -11.31 8.52
N LEU A 81 24.68 -10.43 7.64
CA LEU A 81 23.86 -9.45 6.92
C LEU A 81 22.86 -10.15 5.98
N LEU A 82 23.30 -11.20 5.27
CA LEU A 82 22.43 -11.99 4.39
C LEU A 82 21.31 -12.69 5.16
N SER A 83 21.61 -13.31 6.32
CA SER A 83 20.58 -13.90 7.19
C SER A 83 19.56 -12.85 7.64
N SER A 84 20.03 -11.68 8.07
CA SER A 84 19.13 -10.60 8.50
C SER A 84 18.21 -10.11 7.37
N VAL A 85 18.72 -10.08 6.13
CA VAL A 85 17.90 -9.73 4.96
C VAL A 85 16.88 -10.82 4.67
N ILE A 86 17.25 -12.10 4.71
CA ILE A 86 16.36 -13.24 4.44
C ILE A 86 15.25 -13.32 5.51
N ASP A 87 15.60 -13.20 6.79
CA ASP A 87 14.67 -13.32 7.92
C ASP A 87 13.62 -12.19 7.95
N VAL A 88 13.96 -10.99 7.47
CA VAL A 88 13.05 -9.84 7.46
C VAL A 88 12.19 -9.78 6.20
N SER A 89 12.63 -10.40 5.10
CA SER A 89 11.99 -10.23 3.79
C SER A 89 11.16 -11.42 3.32
N ASP A 90 11.14 -12.54 4.05
CA ASP A 90 10.46 -13.80 3.67
C ASP A 90 10.85 -14.31 2.25
N ILE A 91 11.94 -13.78 1.69
CA ILE A 91 12.42 -14.14 0.35
C ILE A 91 12.97 -15.56 0.43
N ASN A 92 12.28 -16.49 -0.22
CA ASN A 92 12.75 -17.86 -0.39
C ASN A 92 14.04 -17.87 -1.24
N THR A 93 15.20 -17.89 -0.60
CA THR A 93 16.50 -17.96 -1.27
C THR A 93 16.93 -19.38 -1.63
N THR A 94 16.05 -20.36 -1.54
CA THR A 94 16.37 -21.77 -1.81
C THR A 94 16.86 -21.92 -3.25
N PRO A 95 18.13 -22.31 -3.49
CA PRO A 95 18.59 -22.60 -4.83
C PRO A 95 17.76 -23.77 -5.38
N ALA A 96 17.34 -23.70 -6.65
CA ALA A 96 16.76 -24.86 -7.32
C ALA A 96 17.75 -26.04 -7.19
N PRO A 97 17.31 -27.24 -6.76
CA PRO A 97 18.20 -28.37 -6.62
C PRO A 97 18.87 -28.65 -7.97
N ASN A 98 20.20 -28.51 -8.00
CA ASN A 98 20.99 -28.90 -9.15
C ASN A 98 20.94 -30.44 -9.21
N ASN A 99 20.00 -30.98 -9.98
CA ASN A 99 20.02 -32.37 -10.42
C ASN A 99 21.17 -32.55 -11.43
N GLY A 100 22.39 -32.38 -10.91
CA GLY A 100 23.64 -32.62 -11.60
C GLY A 100 23.81 -34.12 -11.77
N ARG A 101 23.54 -34.57 -12.99
CA ARG A 101 24.15 -35.72 -13.70
C ARG A 101 25.26 -36.43 -12.92
N LYS A 102 25.05 -37.70 -12.61
CA LYS A 102 26.09 -38.72 -12.62
C LYS A 102 25.89 -39.59 -13.85
#